data_AF-A0A8S3A0F3-F1
#
_entry.id   AF-A0A8S3A0F3-F1
#
_cell.length_a   1.000
_cell.length_b   1.000
_cell.length_c   1.000
_cell.angle_alpha   90.00
_cell.angle_beta   90.00
_cell.angle_gamma   90.00
#
_symmetry.space_group_name_H-M   'P 1'
#
loop_
_entity.id
_entity.type
_entity.pdbx_description
1 polymer ?
#
loop_
_entity_poly.entity_id
_entity_poly.type
_entity_poly.pdbx_seq_one_letter_code
_entity_poly.pdbx_strand_id
1 'polypeptide(L)' 'MGICLHRIKDIRLLYGEDPFDTTEIDFASPRIKPKPHGHAIAARITSEDPNE' A
#
# COMPACT_ATOMS: atom_id res chain seq x y z
N MET A 1 7.78 -15.05 -9.48
CA MET A 1 8.43 -14.99 -8.15
C MET A 1 7.51 -15.46 -7.01
N GLY A 2 6.18 -15.41 -7.13
CA GLY A 2 5.27 -16.13 -6.21
C GLY A 2 5.39 -15.76 -4.72
N ILE A 3 5.83 -14.53 -4.43
CA ILE A 3 6.12 -14.08 -3.07
C ILE A 3 4.79 -13.81 -2.35
N CYS A 4 4.63 -14.41 -1.16
CA CYS A 4 3.47 -14.17 -0.31
C CYS A 4 3.42 -12.69 0.16
N LEU A 5 2.21 -12.15 0.32
CA LEU A 5 2.01 -10.72 0.62
C LEU A 5 2.73 -10.26 1.90
N HIS A 6 2.71 -11.07 2.97
CA HIS A 6 3.39 -10.79 4.24
C HIS A 6 4.93 -10.80 4.16
N ARG A 7 5.51 -11.22 3.03
CA ARG A 7 6.96 -11.23 2.76
C ARG A 7 7.43 -9.98 2.00
N ILE A 8 6.52 -9.10 1.58
CA ILE A 8 6.86 -7.86 0.89
C ILE A 8 7.17 -6.79 1.95
N LYS A 9 8.40 -6.26 1.94
CA LYS A 9 8.91 -5.28 2.92
C LYS A 9 7.94 -4.12 3.16
N ASP A 10 7.44 -3.51 2.09
CA ASP A 10 6.60 -2.31 2.20
C ASP A 10 5.20 -2.63 2.75
N ILE A 11 4.70 -3.85 2.52
CA ILE A 11 3.47 -4.32 3.17
C ILE A 11 3.70 -4.47 4.67
N ARG A 12 4.83 -5.05 5.10
CA ARG A 12 5.14 -5.18 6.53
C ARG A 12 5.19 -3.81 7.21
N LEU A 13 5.88 -2.85 6.59
CA LEU A 13 5.93 -1.46 7.07
C LEU A 13 4.54 -0.81 7.13
N LEU A 14 3.69 -1.03 6.11
CA LEU A 14 2.31 -0.50 6.08
C LEU A 14 1.44 -1.03 7.23
N TYR A 15 1.67 -2.29 7.63
CA TYR A 15 0.97 -2.94 8.75
C TYR A 15 1.72 -2.79 10.09
N GLY A 16 2.79 -1.99 10.15
CA GLY A 16 3.55 -1.73 11.37
C GLY A 16 4.37 -2.91 11.90
N GLU A 17 4.65 -3.90 11.04
CA GLU A 17 5.48 -5.08 11.34
C GLU A 17 6.96 -4.82 11.00
N ASP A 18 7.87 -5.61 11.57
CA ASP A 18 9.30 -5.53 11.25
C ASP A 18 9.55 -5.88 9.76
N PRO A 19 10.29 -5.06 8.99
CA PRO A 19 10.48 -5.26 7.54
C PRO A 19 11.24 -6.53 7.14
N PHE A 20 11.99 -7.17 8.04
CA PHE A 20 12.81 -8.35 7.77
C PHE A 20 12.28 -9.63 8.43
N ASP A 21 11.25 -9.51 9.26
CA ASP A 21 10.56 -10.67 9.82
C ASP A 21 9.71 -11.39 8.75
N THR A 22 9.37 -12.63 9.06
CA THR A 22 8.74 -13.60 8.16
C THR A 22 7.41 -14.13 8.68
N THR A 23 7.02 -13.70 9.89
CA THR A 23 5.72 -14.00 10.50
C THR A 23 4.56 -13.67 9.56
N GLU A 24 3.49 -14.47 9.65
CA GLU A 24 2.26 -14.21 8.90
C GLU A 24 1.54 -12.97 9.44
N ILE A 25 0.85 -12.26 8.55
CA ILE A 25 0.03 -11.10 8.89
C ILE A 25 -1.43 -11.47 8.65
N ASP A 26 -2.26 -11.38 9.69
CA ASP A 26 -3.72 -11.45 9.53
C ASP A 26 -4.22 -10.15 8.90
N PHE A 27 -4.46 -10.18 7.58
CA PHE A 27 -4.97 -9.04 6.83
C PHE A 27 -6.45 -8.74 7.08
N ALA A 28 -7.23 -9.72 7.58
CA ALA A 28 -8.65 -9.54 7.87
C ALA A 28 -8.86 -8.82 9.21
N SER A 29 -8.05 -9.16 10.22
CA SER A 29 -8.08 -8.54 11.55
C SER A 29 -6.68 -8.16 12.03
N PRO A 30 -6.02 -7.18 11.39
CA PRO A 30 -4.64 -6.83 11.73
C PRO A 30 -4.55 -6.15 13.09
N ARG A 31 -3.44 -6.40 13.81
CA ARG A 31 -3.12 -5.74 15.09
C ARG A 31 -3.04 -4.22 14.93
N ILE A 32 -2.39 -3.77 13.86
CA ILE A 32 -2.31 -2.36 13.46
C ILE A 32 -3.02 -2.23 12.12
N LYS A 33 -4.13 -1.49 12.09
CA LYS A 33 -4.81 -1.15 10.83
C LYS A 33 -4.01 -0.07 10.09
N PRO A 34 -3.66 -0.28 8.81
CA PRO A 34 -3.01 0.74 8.01
C PRO A 34 -3.80 2.05 8.01
N LYS A 35 -3.09 3.16 8.08
CA LYS A 35 -3.68 4.51 7.98
C LYS A 35 -3.09 5.24 6.78
N PRO A 36 -3.88 6.06 6.07
CA PRO A 36 -3.34 6.95 5.05
C PRO A 36 -2.21 7.81 5.62
N HIS A 37 -1.11 7.92 4.88
CA HIS A 37 0.00 8.80 5.23
C HIS A 37 -0.07 10.08 4.39
N GLY A 38 -0.63 11.13 4.98
CA GLY A 38 -0.82 12.41 4.30
C GLY A 38 -1.96 12.39 3.28
N HIS A 39 -1.79 13.14 2.19
CA HIS A 39 -2.79 13.32 1.14
C HIS A 39 -2.11 13.43 -0.23
N ALA A 40 -2.72 12.87 -1.27
CA ALA A 40 -2.19 12.91 -2.63
C ALA A 40 -3.26 13.40 -3.61
N ILE A 41 -2.92 14.40 -4.42
CA ILE A 41 -3.71 14.89 -5.56
C ILE A 41 -2.95 14.51 -6.83
N ALA A 42 -3.63 13.83 -7.76
CA ALA A 42 -3.11 13.50 -9.06
C ALA A 42 -4.03 14.05 -10.15
N ALA A 43 -3.46 14.53 -11.25
CA ALA A 43 -4.19 14.98 -12.42
C ALA A 43 -3.70 14.19 -13.64
N ARG A 44 -4.65 13.75 -14.47
CA ARG A 44 -4.36 13.14 -15.77
C ARG A 44 -4.26 14.25 -16.81
N ILE A 45 -3.24 14.20 -17.65
CA ILE A 45 -3.08 15.09 -18.79
C ILE A 45 -3.48 14.31 -20.06
N THR A 46 -4.33 14.90 -20.89
CA THR A 46 -4.85 14.34 -22.14
C THR A 46 -4.73 15.37 -23.26
N SER A 47 -5.07 14.98 -24.49
CA SER A 47 -5.12 15.86 -25.66
C SER A 47 -6.55 16.33 -25.98
N GLU A 48 -7.45 16.33 -24.99
CA GLU A 48 -8.84 16.78 -25.16
C GLU A 48 -8.89 18.30 -25.30
N ASP A 49 -9.70 18.82 -26.23
CA ASP A 49 -9.95 20.26 -26.37
C ASP A 49 -11.10 20.67 -25.44
N PRO A 50 -10.89 21.60 -24.48
CA PRO A 50 -11.95 22.02 -23.58
C PRO A 50 -13.06 22.88 -24.24
N ASN A 51 -12.92 23.27 -25.51
CA ASN A 51 -13.84 24.19 -26.19
C ASN A 51 -14.75 23.54 -27.25
N GLU A 52 -14.64 22.24 -27.51
CA GLU A 52 -15.62 21.47 -28.30
C GLU A 52 -16.82 21.07 -27.44
#